data_AF-A0AB37UQZ1-F1
#
_entry.id   AF-A0AB37UQZ1-F1
#
_cell.length_a   1.000
_cell.length_b   1.000
_cell.length_c   1.000
_cell.angle_alpha   90.00
_cell.angle_beta   90.00
_cell.angle_gamma   90.00
#
_symmetry.space_group_name_H-M   'P 1'
#
loop_
_entity.id
_entity.type
_entity.pdbx_description
1 polymer ?
#
loop_
_entity_poly.entity_id
_entity_poly.type
_entity_poly.pdbx_seq_one_letter_code
_entity_poly.pdbx_strand_id
1 'polypeptide(L)'
;MVEAILERSRQLKQDLTDFVLDAEGELAEALEAYAAANARKDRYDAVQQEIVIDTFITEGQVGDKTPIDLFIESQPELTKSDRQLLNSWKRSFIGLFTITKILPDGLELMNWLTAKQYTVKPNNERTLQEMSRWKEGEILLTRIAPVTDDYWTFSCAYTLMGKLGKPKLAVAIGNFKDNHRKHLYSDAPDLLAEAWQSVANYHQEFIDFFGNEEVTMPGYQLNKKVAEFQEILTQQRLKAAGVDESKSLSELAEEAGVGDEEIEAAAKEAGADSQAISQILADKSKTKMVAPKVELPADLKKAEQVTAISHPRWGQMFLPTYTKFVELLEAEDWRSQEGAEKLVKYYLENATINTFIWQKLARQYPKQLEKVLQTVLERPQFKLDSDLEPLLQEYNKPIEPELPEIASVPIHLHNLFEEAFVEVNKSSSKTKGGSKKKTGFGLKK
;
A
#
# COMPACT_ATOMS: atom_id res chain seq x y z
N MET A 1 -23.98 28.03 13.36
CA MET A 1 -22.70 27.68 14.01
C MET A 1 -21.82 26.85 13.07
N VAL A 2 -22.31 25.71 12.55
CA VAL A 2 -21.61 24.87 11.54
C VAL A 2 -21.19 25.66 10.30
N GLU A 3 -22.11 26.45 9.73
CA GLU A 3 -21.85 27.23 8.51
C GLU A 3 -20.80 28.33 8.70
N ALA A 4 -20.78 29.00 9.86
CA ALA A 4 -19.78 30.00 10.19
C ALA A 4 -18.37 29.40 10.36
N ILE A 5 -18.27 28.20 10.95
CA ILE A 5 -16.99 27.49 11.08
C ILE A 5 -16.51 26.99 9.72
N LEU A 6 -17.41 26.48 8.88
CA LEU A 6 -17.06 26.09 7.51
C LEU A 6 -16.55 27.28 6.70
N GLU A 7 -17.22 28.44 6.79
CA GLU A 7 -16.76 29.64 6.09
C GLU A 7 -15.39 30.12 6.60
N ARG A 8 -15.18 30.09 7.92
CA ARG A 8 -13.87 30.40 8.49
C ARG A 8 -12.80 29.41 8.05
N SER A 9 -13.13 28.12 7.96
CA SER A 9 -12.25 27.07 7.46
C SER A 9 -11.84 27.32 6.01
N ARG A 10 -12.76 27.77 5.14
CA ARG A 10 -12.47 28.13 3.74
C ARG A 10 -11.52 29.30 3.65
N GLN A 11 -11.79 30.37 4.40
CA GLN A 11 -10.94 31.55 4.41
C GLN A 11 -9.51 31.20 4.85
N LEU A 12 -9.36 30.49 5.97
CA LEU A 12 -8.04 30.09 6.47
C LEU A 12 -7.31 29.17 5.49
N LYS A 13 -8.04 28.31 4.77
CA LYS A 13 -7.44 27.41 3.79
C LYS A 13 -6.92 28.18 2.58
N GLN A 14 -7.68 29.19 2.13
CA GLN A 14 -7.25 30.09 1.07
C GLN A 14 -6.02 30.89 1.52
N ASP A 15 -6.08 31.55 2.68
CA ASP A 15 -4.98 32.35 3.23
C ASP A 15 -3.68 31.53 3.37
N LEU A 16 -3.78 30.28 3.83
CA LEU A 16 -2.65 29.37 3.96
C LEU A 16 -2.10 28.95 2.59
N THR A 17 -2.97 28.72 1.62
CA THR A 17 -2.56 28.34 0.26
C THR A 17 -1.83 29.50 -0.41
N ASP A 18 -2.38 30.71 -0.31
CA ASP A 18 -1.76 31.93 -0.84
C ASP A 18 -0.42 32.21 -0.15
N PHE A 19 -0.35 32.05 1.18
CA PHE A 19 0.91 32.17 1.93
C PHE A 19 2.03 31.25 1.41
N VAL A 20 1.68 30.03 0.99
CA VAL A 20 2.66 29.07 0.45
C VAL A 20 3.01 29.36 -1.00
N LEU A 21 2.03 29.75 -1.82
CA LEU A 21 2.24 30.00 -3.25
C LEU A 21 2.94 31.35 -3.53
N ASP A 22 2.72 32.35 -2.68
CA ASP A 22 3.35 33.67 -2.77
C ASP A 22 4.68 33.76 -2.01
N ALA A 23 5.13 32.65 -1.40
CA ALA A 23 6.36 32.61 -0.62
C ALA A 23 7.61 32.82 -1.49
N GLU A 24 8.65 33.39 -0.89
CA GLU A 24 10.01 33.45 -1.44
C GLU A 24 11.00 32.77 -0.48
N GLY A 25 12.19 32.44 -0.96
CA GLY A 25 13.27 31.84 -0.15
C GLY A 25 12.99 30.38 0.22
N GLU A 26 13.33 29.99 1.44
CA GLU A 26 13.37 28.58 1.89
C GLU A 26 12.03 27.84 1.71
N LEU A 27 10.89 28.51 1.91
CA LEU A 27 9.57 27.90 1.74
C LEU A 27 9.26 27.60 0.26
N ALA A 28 9.64 28.50 -0.65
CA ALA A 28 9.50 28.29 -2.09
C ALA A 28 10.44 27.18 -2.59
N GLU A 29 11.70 27.21 -2.18
CA GLU A 29 12.69 26.17 -2.51
C GLU A 29 12.22 24.78 -2.03
N ALA A 30 11.65 24.70 -0.82
CA ALA A 30 11.10 23.46 -0.28
C ALA A 30 9.88 22.96 -1.08
N LEU A 31 8.97 23.86 -1.49
CA LEU A 31 7.83 23.49 -2.33
C LEU A 31 8.30 22.96 -3.70
N GLU A 32 9.27 23.63 -4.33
CA GLU A 32 9.83 23.21 -5.62
C GLU A 32 10.52 21.85 -5.51
N ALA A 33 11.35 21.64 -4.49
CA ALA A 33 12.00 20.37 -4.24
C ALA A 33 10.98 19.25 -3.99
N TYR A 34 9.94 19.52 -3.19
CA TYR A 34 8.86 18.58 -2.92
C TYR A 34 8.08 18.24 -4.20
N ALA A 35 7.70 19.25 -4.98
CA ALA A 35 6.99 19.07 -6.24
C ALA A 35 7.83 18.27 -7.24
N ALA A 36 9.14 18.54 -7.35
CA ALA A 36 10.05 17.80 -8.22
C ALA A 36 10.20 16.33 -7.80
N ALA A 37 10.29 16.05 -6.50
CA ALA A 37 10.37 14.70 -5.96
C ALA A 37 9.07 13.90 -6.17
N ASN A 38 7.92 14.58 -6.21
CA ASN A 38 6.61 13.96 -6.39
C ASN A 38 6.05 14.09 -7.82
N ALA A 39 6.77 14.75 -8.72
CA ALA A 39 6.39 14.90 -10.13
C ALA A 39 6.52 13.55 -10.84
N ARG A 40 5.37 12.96 -11.20
CA ARG A 40 5.38 11.71 -11.98
C ARG A 40 5.77 12.00 -13.43
N LYS A 41 6.57 11.10 -14.01
CA LYS A 41 7.03 11.16 -15.41
C LYS A 41 5.89 11.07 -16.43
N ASP A 42 4.75 10.48 -16.05
CA ASP A 42 3.63 10.22 -16.96
C ASP A 42 2.32 10.85 -16.45
N ARG A 43 1.94 11.97 -17.08
CA ARG A 43 0.68 12.75 -16.94
C ARG A 43 0.66 13.82 -15.85
N TYR A 44 0.81 15.05 -16.33
CA TYR A 44 0.33 16.27 -15.66
C TYR A 44 -1.21 16.31 -15.75
N ASP A 45 -1.89 15.73 -14.76
CA ASP A 45 -3.30 16.00 -14.49
C ASP A 45 -3.38 17.14 -13.46
N ALA A 46 -4.19 18.17 -13.71
CA ALA A 46 -4.36 19.32 -12.83
C ALA A 46 -4.79 18.91 -11.42
N VAL A 47 -5.58 17.83 -11.30
CA VAL A 47 -5.99 17.28 -9.99
C VAL A 47 -4.79 16.75 -9.21
N GLN A 48 -3.83 16.12 -9.89
CA GLN A 48 -2.63 15.59 -9.22
C GLN A 48 -1.71 16.71 -8.76
N GLN A 49 -1.59 17.79 -9.54
CA GLN A 49 -0.82 18.98 -9.11
C GLN A 49 -1.42 19.59 -7.84
N GLU A 50 -2.75 19.72 -7.79
CA GLU A 50 -3.43 20.28 -6.62
C GLU A 50 -3.26 19.40 -5.38
N ILE A 51 -3.33 18.06 -5.53
CA ILE A 51 -3.04 17.12 -4.45
C ILE A 51 -1.59 17.26 -3.96
N VAL A 52 -0.61 17.39 -4.86
CA VAL A 52 0.81 17.55 -4.48
C VAL A 52 1.02 18.83 -3.66
N ILE A 53 0.45 19.95 -4.11
CA ILE A 53 0.54 21.23 -3.40
C ILE A 53 -0.16 21.14 -2.04
N ASP A 54 -1.38 20.60 -1.99
CA ASP A 54 -2.13 20.46 -0.75
C ASP A 54 -1.43 19.54 0.27
N THR A 55 -0.77 18.49 -0.23
CA THR A 55 0.05 17.59 0.60
C THR A 55 1.28 18.33 1.13
N PHE A 56 1.96 19.14 0.32
CA PHE A 56 3.06 19.97 0.82
C PHE A 56 2.60 20.96 1.89
N ILE A 57 1.48 21.65 1.69
CA ILE A 57 0.93 22.59 2.66
C ILE A 57 0.72 21.93 4.03
N THR A 58 0.29 20.67 4.04
CA THR A 58 -0.11 19.95 5.26
C THR A 58 1.01 19.12 5.89
N GLU A 59 1.89 18.53 5.07
CA GLU A 59 2.90 17.54 5.50
C GLU A 59 4.33 17.90 5.07
N GLY A 60 4.51 18.93 4.24
CA GLY A 60 5.81 19.41 3.82
C GLY A 60 6.67 19.88 4.99
N GLN A 61 7.98 19.95 4.75
CA GLN A 61 8.97 20.40 5.73
C GLN A 61 9.80 21.54 5.16
N VAL A 62 10.00 22.57 5.99
CA VAL A 62 10.90 23.70 5.76
C VAL A 62 11.79 23.81 7.00
N GLY A 63 13.01 23.28 6.91
CA GLY A 63 13.81 22.96 8.09
C GLY A 63 13.05 22.01 9.01
N ASP A 64 12.86 22.42 10.27
CA ASP A 64 12.18 21.63 11.29
C ASP A 64 10.67 21.95 11.43
N LYS A 65 10.09 22.76 10.53
CA LYS A 65 8.69 23.24 10.63
C LYS A 65 7.86 22.83 9.42
N THR A 66 6.54 22.74 9.60
CA THR A 66 5.60 22.59 8.48
C THR A 66 5.15 23.96 7.95
N PRO A 67 4.62 24.05 6.72
CA PRO A 67 4.03 25.31 6.23
C PRO A 67 2.89 25.83 7.12
N ILE A 68 2.11 24.95 7.74
CA ILE A 68 1.11 25.32 8.76
C ILE A 68 1.77 26.02 9.95
N ASP A 69 2.90 25.51 10.46
CA ASP A 69 3.61 26.13 11.58
C ASP A 69 4.12 27.53 11.22
N LEU A 70 4.73 27.66 10.03
CA LEU A 70 5.22 28.95 9.52
C LEU A 70 4.08 29.96 9.36
N PHE A 71 2.92 29.54 8.86
CA PHE A 71 1.75 30.40 8.71
C PHE A 71 1.17 30.84 10.07
N ILE A 72 1.09 29.92 11.03
CA ILE A 72 0.61 30.23 12.39
C ILE A 72 1.53 31.25 13.08
N GLU A 73 2.84 31.16 12.85
CA GLU A 73 3.83 32.09 13.39
C GLU A 73 3.82 33.46 12.71
N SER A 74 3.59 33.51 11.39
CA SER A 74 3.54 34.76 10.63
C SER A 74 2.26 35.59 10.90
N GLN A 75 1.22 34.96 11.47
CA GLN A 75 -0.08 35.57 11.73
C GLN A 75 -0.38 35.67 13.24
N PRO A 76 0.13 36.68 13.97
CA PRO A 76 -0.09 36.83 15.41
C PRO A 76 -1.57 37.04 15.77
N GLU A 77 -2.33 37.66 14.88
CA GLU A 77 -3.75 38.00 15.06
C GLU A 77 -4.72 36.80 14.98
N LEU A 78 -4.22 35.61 14.62
CA LEU A 78 -5.05 34.40 14.58
C LEU A 78 -5.63 34.09 15.97
N THR A 79 -6.95 33.92 16.00
CA THR A 79 -7.65 33.54 17.22
C THR A 79 -7.22 32.15 17.69
N LYS A 80 -7.46 31.83 18.96
CA LYS A 80 -7.16 30.50 19.51
C LYS A 80 -7.88 29.39 18.73
N SER A 81 -9.12 29.61 18.32
CA SER A 81 -9.90 28.67 17.50
C SER A 81 -9.30 28.48 16.12
N ASP A 82 -8.81 29.55 15.47
CA ASP A 82 -8.17 29.45 14.15
C ASP A 82 -6.89 28.63 14.24
N ARG A 83 -6.05 28.89 15.26
CA ARG A 83 -4.83 28.12 15.51
C ARG A 83 -5.13 26.64 15.77
N GLN A 84 -6.22 26.34 16.49
CA GLN A 84 -6.64 24.96 16.72
C GLN A 84 -7.10 24.27 15.44
N LEU A 85 -7.86 24.97 14.59
CA LEU A 85 -8.30 24.47 13.30
C LEU A 85 -7.13 24.22 12.34
N LEU A 86 -6.19 25.17 12.23
CA LEU A 86 -4.98 24.99 11.42
C LEU A 86 -4.14 23.81 11.91
N ASN A 87 -3.97 23.66 13.23
CA ASN A 87 -3.26 22.50 13.78
C ASN A 87 -3.99 21.17 13.55
N SER A 88 -5.33 21.17 13.55
CA SER A 88 -6.09 19.95 13.27
C SER A 88 -5.89 19.47 11.83
N TRP A 89 -5.60 20.36 10.88
CA TRP A 89 -5.29 19.99 9.50
C TRP A 89 -4.00 19.19 9.33
N LYS A 90 -3.12 19.12 10.33
CA LYS A 90 -2.01 18.16 10.33
C LYS A 90 -2.49 16.69 10.39
N ARG A 91 -3.75 16.46 10.75
CA ARG A 91 -4.42 15.14 10.73
C ARG A 91 -5.19 14.89 9.42
N SER A 92 -5.11 15.79 8.45
CA SER A 92 -5.68 15.53 7.13
C SER A 92 -4.95 14.35 6.47
N PHE A 93 -5.62 13.65 5.56
CA PHE A 93 -5.03 12.49 4.89
C PHE A 93 -5.70 12.22 3.55
N ILE A 94 -4.95 11.66 2.62
CA ILE A 94 -5.48 11.15 1.36
C ILE A 94 -6.13 9.80 1.61
N GLY A 95 -7.34 9.58 1.10
CA GLY A 95 -8.02 8.31 1.21
C GLY A 95 -8.74 7.94 -0.08
N LEU A 96 -9.00 6.63 -0.20
CA LEU A 96 -9.88 6.08 -1.22
C LEU A 96 -11.23 5.79 -0.54
N PHE A 97 -12.24 6.59 -0.85
CA PHE A 97 -13.53 6.53 -0.18
C PHE A 97 -14.64 6.01 -1.09
N THR A 98 -15.65 5.39 -0.50
CA THR A 98 -16.96 5.18 -1.15
C THR A 98 -17.99 6.13 -0.54
N ILE A 99 -18.85 6.69 -1.38
CA ILE A 99 -20.01 7.46 -0.93
C ILE A 99 -21.02 6.46 -0.37
N THR A 100 -21.19 6.41 0.94
CA THR A 100 -22.19 5.53 1.59
C THR A 100 -23.55 6.19 1.62
N LYS A 101 -23.60 7.52 1.74
CA LYS A 101 -24.85 8.28 1.77
C LYS A 101 -24.67 9.70 1.27
N ILE A 102 -25.69 10.23 0.60
CA ILE A 102 -25.75 11.64 0.19
C ILE A 102 -26.63 12.40 1.18
N LEU A 103 -26.10 13.47 1.77
CA LEU A 103 -26.81 14.36 2.69
C LEU A 103 -27.17 15.68 1.98
N PRO A 104 -28.15 16.45 2.49
CA PRO A 104 -28.50 17.75 1.91
C PRO A 104 -27.33 18.75 1.86
N ASP A 105 -26.39 18.64 2.80
CA ASP A 105 -25.29 19.57 3.01
C ASP A 105 -23.92 18.86 3.08
N GLY A 106 -23.82 17.61 2.60
CA GLY A 106 -22.62 16.80 2.79
C GLY A 106 -22.74 15.38 2.25
N LEU A 107 -21.78 14.54 2.61
CA LEU A 107 -21.74 13.11 2.31
C LEU A 107 -21.36 12.33 3.57
N GLU A 108 -21.81 11.09 3.63
CA GLU A 108 -21.14 10.07 4.44
C GLU A 108 -20.20 9.29 3.52
N LEU A 109 -18.93 9.21 3.91
CA LEU A 109 -17.87 8.53 3.19
C LEU A 109 -17.31 7.41 4.06
N MET A 110 -17.05 6.25 3.47
CA MET A 110 -16.28 5.19 4.11
C MET A 110 -14.90 5.10 3.46
N ASN A 111 -13.83 5.14 4.26
CA ASN A 111 -12.48 4.84 3.79
C ASN A 111 -12.37 3.33 3.49
N TRP A 112 -12.06 2.98 2.24
CA TRP A 112 -11.93 1.57 1.84
C TRP A 112 -10.82 0.84 2.56
N LEU A 113 -9.74 1.51 2.95
CA LEU A 113 -8.61 0.85 3.57
C LEU A 113 -8.89 0.46 5.02
N THR A 114 -9.73 1.22 5.73
CA THR A 114 -9.92 1.10 7.18
C THR A 114 -11.36 0.86 7.62
N ALA A 115 -12.31 0.94 6.70
CA ALA A 115 -13.76 0.93 6.95
C ALA A 115 -14.26 2.05 7.88
N LYS A 116 -13.43 3.06 8.20
CA LYS A 116 -13.83 4.21 9.00
C LYS A 116 -14.77 5.12 8.20
N GLN A 117 -15.75 5.69 8.90
CA GLN A 117 -16.78 6.55 8.32
C GLN A 117 -16.50 8.01 8.63
N TYR A 118 -16.83 8.89 7.68
CA TYR A 118 -16.61 10.33 7.76
C TYR A 118 -17.82 11.07 7.25
N THR A 119 -18.29 12.08 7.99
CA THR A 119 -19.22 13.08 7.46
C THR A 119 -18.42 14.21 6.82
N VAL A 120 -18.52 14.37 5.51
CA VAL A 120 -17.73 15.34 4.73
C VAL A 120 -18.63 16.43 4.15
N LYS A 121 -18.28 17.69 4.43
CA LYS A 121 -18.97 18.89 3.96
C LYS A 121 -18.25 19.51 2.75
N PRO A 122 -18.97 20.15 1.83
CA PRO A 122 -18.36 20.82 0.67
C PRO A 122 -17.46 21.98 1.10
N ASN A 123 -16.29 22.06 0.49
CA ASN A 123 -15.32 23.14 0.75
C ASN A 123 -15.63 24.42 -0.03
N ASN A 124 -16.52 24.39 -1.03
CA ASN A 124 -17.00 25.58 -1.73
C ASN A 124 -18.36 25.30 -2.39
N GLU A 125 -19.00 26.35 -2.92
CA GLU A 125 -20.30 26.24 -3.60
C GLU A 125 -20.24 25.34 -4.85
N ARG A 126 -19.13 25.35 -5.58
CA ARG A 126 -18.94 24.51 -6.77
C ARG A 126 -19.00 23.02 -6.41
N THR A 127 -18.32 22.62 -5.34
CA THR A 127 -18.35 21.23 -4.84
C THR A 127 -19.75 20.85 -4.39
N LEU A 128 -20.49 21.75 -3.71
CA LEU A 128 -21.88 21.50 -3.36
C LEU A 128 -22.75 21.26 -4.61
N GLN A 129 -22.55 22.05 -5.68
CA GLN A 129 -23.27 21.86 -6.95
C GLN A 129 -22.87 20.54 -7.63
N GLU A 130 -21.58 20.19 -7.64
CA GLU A 130 -21.07 18.94 -8.23
C GLU A 130 -21.62 17.71 -7.50
N MET A 131 -21.70 17.76 -6.17
CA MET A 131 -22.25 16.70 -5.31
C MET A 131 -23.69 16.33 -5.65
N SER A 132 -24.48 17.26 -6.20
CA SER A 132 -25.86 16.97 -6.63
C SER A 132 -25.96 15.90 -7.73
N ARG A 133 -24.85 15.63 -8.43
CA ARG A 133 -24.76 14.64 -9.53
C ARG A 133 -24.18 13.30 -9.08
N TRP A 134 -23.60 13.25 -7.88
CA TRP A 134 -22.93 12.06 -7.37
C TRP A 134 -23.98 11.03 -6.93
N LYS A 135 -23.53 9.77 -6.81
CA LYS A 135 -24.39 8.65 -6.45
C LYS A 135 -23.75 7.83 -5.35
N GLU A 136 -24.58 7.29 -4.47
CA GLU A 136 -24.15 6.31 -3.48
C GLU A 136 -23.48 5.11 -4.17
N GLY A 137 -22.38 4.64 -3.59
CA GLY A 137 -21.50 3.59 -4.11
C GLY A 137 -20.45 4.06 -5.11
N GLU A 138 -20.38 5.35 -5.44
CA GLU A 138 -19.26 5.88 -6.23
C GLU A 138 -17.99 6.00 -5.40
N ILE A 139 -16.86 5.73 -6.05
CA ILE A 139 -15.53 5.77 -5.44
C ILE A 139 -14.87 7.10 -5.74
N LEU A 140 -14.24 7.69 -4.71
CA LEU A 140 -13.49 8.93 -4.82
C LEU A 140 -12.11 8.81 -4.18
N LEU A 141 -11.11 9.41 -4.82
CA LEU A 141 -9.78 9.62 -4.25
C LEU A 141 -9.64 11.12 -3.95
N THR A 142 -9.38 11.47 -2.69
CA THR A 142 -9.19 12.88 -2.29
C THR A 142 -8.50 12.97 -0.93
N ARG A 143 -8.09 14.18 -0.55
CA ARG A 143 -7.69 14.52 0.82
C ARG A 143 -8.87 15.14 1.58
N ILE A 144 -9.13 14.65 2.79
CA ILE A 144 -10.09 15.27 3.70
C ILE A 144 -9.36 15.89 4.89
N ALA A 145 -9.88 17.01 5.39
CA ALA A 145 -9.36 17.72 6.56
C ALA A 145 -10.44 17.88 7.63
N PRO A 146 -10.08 17.77 8.92
CA PRO A 146 -11.04 17.95 10.00
C PRO A 146 -11.45 19.42 10.11
N VAL A 147 -12.73 19.65 10.40
CA VAL A 147 -13.25 20.99 10.73
C VAL A 147 -13.67 21.04 12.19
N THR A 148 -14.30 19.96 12.66
CA THR A 148 -14.53 19.67 14.07
C THR A 148 -14.13 18.21 14.34
N ASP A 149 -14.39 17.72 15.55
CA ASP A 149 -14.21 16.30 15.85
C ASP A 149 -15.25 15.41 15.13
N ASP A 150 -16.38 15.98 14.71
CA ASP A 150 -17.52 15.25 14.17
C ASP A 150 -17.62 15.28 12.63
N TYR A 151 -17.10 16.33 11.99
CA TYR A 151 -17.18 16.45 10.53
C TYR A 151 -15.92 17.05 9.90
N TRP A 152 -15.76 16.67 8.63
CA TRP A 152 -14.61 16.92 7.79
C TRP A 152 -15.02 17.74 6.57
N THR A 153 -14.05 18.23 5.81
CA THR A 153 -14.26 18.86 4.51
C THR A 153 -13.20 18.41 3.52
N PHE A 154 -13.46 18.61 2.22
CA PHE A 154 -12.46 18.38 1.18
C PHE A 154 -11.31 19.38 1.32
N SER A 155 -10.08 18.89 1.42
CA SER A 155 -8.89 19.74 1.51
C SER A 155 -8.45 20.24 0.12
N CYS A 156 -8.62 19.41 -0.91
CA CYS A 156 -8.25 19.67 -2.30
C CYS A 156 -9.28 19.09 -3.29
N ALA A 157 -9.00 19.15 -4.59
CA ALA A 157 -9.75 18.41 -5.60
C ALA A 157 -9.79 16.90 -5.34
N TYR A 158 -10.66 16.25 -6.10
CA TYR A 158 -10.96 14.84 -5.98
C TYR A 158 -10.95 14.18 -7.36
N THR A 159 -10.64 12.90 -7.40
CA THR A 159 -10.85 12.04 -8.57
C THR A 159 -12.07 11.15 -8.33
N LEU A 160 -13.17 11.42 -9.04
CA LEU A 160 -14.36 10.57 -9.00
C LEU A 160 -14.20 9.42 -10.01
N MET A 161 -14.20 8.19 -9.52
CA MET A 161 -13.98 6.98 -10.32
C MET A 161 -15.29 6.27 -10.70
N GLY A 162 -16.43 6.80 -10.25
CA GLY A 162 -17.74 6.19 -10.43
C GLY A 162 -17.91 4.91 -9.62
N LYS A 163 -18.95 4.12 -9.93
CA LYS A 163 -19.17 2.81 -9.30
C LYS A 163 -18.21 1.78 -9.87
N LEU A 164 -17.34 1.25 -9.02
CA LEU A 164 -16.36 0.24 -9.42
C LEU A 164 -16.87 -1.16 -9.06
N GLY A 165 -16.91 -2.07 -10.04
CA GLY A 165 -17.03 -3.51 -9.75
C GLY A 165 -15.78 -4.04 -9.04
N LYS A 166 -15.88 -5.21 -8.40
CA LYS A 166 -14.83 -5.78 -7.54
C LYS A 166 -13.43 -5.79 -8.19
N PRO A 167 -13.25 -6.21 -9.46
CA PRO A 167 -11.93 -6.21 -10.09
C PRO A 167 -11.33 -4.81 -10.27
N LYS A 168 -12.15 -3.83 -10.65
CA LYS A 168 -11.68 -2.44 -10.82
C LYS A 168 -11.38 -1.78 -9.47
N LEU A 169 -12.15 -2.11 -8.44
CA LEU A 169 -11.91 -1.61 -7.09
C LEU A 169 -10.61 -2.20 -6.51
N ALA A 170 -10.36 -3.50 -6.68
CA ALA A 170 -9.10 -4.12 -6.28
C ALA A 170 -7.89 -3.44 -6.96
N VAL A 171 -8.00 -3.13 -8.26
CA VAL A 171 -6.98 -2.35 -8.99
C VAL A 171 -6.84 -0.94 -8.43
N ALA A 172 -7.95 -0.26 -8.09
CA ALA A 172 -7.90 1.08 -7.50
C ALA A 172 -7.20 1.08 -6.12
N ILE A 173 -7.44 0.06 -5.30
CA ILE A 173 -6.77 -0.12 -4.00
C ILE A 173 -5.28 -0.45 -4.19
N GLY A 174 -4.93 -1.33 -5.14
CA GLY A 174 -3.53 -1.59 -5.49
C GLY A 174 -2.81 -0.32 -5.96
N ASN A 175 -3.43 0.44 -6.86
CA ASN A 175 -2.91 1.73 -7.29
C ASN A 175 -2.79 2.72 -6.12
N PHE A 176 -3.73 2.73 -5.17
CA PHE A 176 -3.62 3.56 -3.98
C PHE A 176 -2.41 3.15 -3.14
N LYS A 177 -2.25 1.85 -2.90
CA LYS A 177 -1.10 1.29 -2.18
C LYS A 177 0.20 1.73 -2.82
N ASP A 178 0.35 1.62 -4.14
CA ASP A 178 1.62 1.96 -4.82
C ASP A 178 1.95 3.45 -4.81
N ASN A 179 0.92 4.29 -4.80
CA ASN A 179 1.06 5.72 -5.04
C ASN A 179 0.93 6.58 -3.79
N HIS A 180 0.32 6.03 -2.73
CA HIS A 180 0.00 6.71 -1.49
C HIS A 180 0.37 5.82 -0.29
N ARG A 181 1.53 5.14 -0.34
CA ARG A 181 2.03 4.20 0.69
C ARG A 181 1.95 4.76 2.11
N LYS A 182 2.35 6.03 2.28
CA LYS A 182 2.32 6.74 3.57
C LYS A 182 0.90 6.95 4.12
N HIS A 183 -0.13 6.80 3.27
CA HIS A 183 -1.54 7.04 3.61
C HIS A 183 -2.40 5.78 3.77
N LEU A 184 -1.83 4.58 3.64
CA LEU A 184 -2.58 3.31 3.71
C LEU A 184 -3.49 3.19 4.94
N TYR A 185 -3.02 3.67 6.09
CA TYR A 185 -3.73 3.59 7.38
C TYR A 185 -3.60 4.90 8.18
N SER A 186 -3.48 6.06 7.52
CA SER A 186 -3.30 7.35 8.20
C SER A 186 -4.38 7.64 9.25
N ASP A 187 -5.59 7.16 9.02
CA ASP A 187 -6.71 7.34 9.93
C ASP A 187 -6.90 6.20 10.93
N ALA A 188 -6.10 5.14 10.87
CA ALA A 188 -6.16 3.98 11.75
C ALA A 188 -4.75 3.51 12.17
N PRO A 189 -4.05 4.28 13.04
CA PRO A 189 -2.70 3.94 13.47
C PRO A 189 -2.60 2.56 14.16
N ASP A 190 -3.67 2.12 14.82
CA ASP A 190 -3.74 0.79 15.42
C ASP A 190 -3.68 -0.32 14.35
N LEU A 191 -4.37 -0.15 13.21
CA LEU A 191 -4.30 -1.11 12.10
C LEU A 191 -2.91 -1.13 11.46
N LEU A 192 -2.26 0.03 11.35
CA LEU A 192 -0.87 0.11 10.89
C LEU A 192 0.07 -0.65 11.82
N ALA A 193 -0.08 -0.48 13.13
CA ALA A 193 0.71 -1.18 14.14
C ALA A 193 0.48 -2.70 14.09
N GLU A 194 -0.78 -3.14 13.99
CA GLU A 194 -1.13 -4.55 13.84
C GLU A 194 -0.56 -5.15 12.53
N ALA A 195 -0.60 -4.41 11.42
CA ALA A 195 0.00 -4.82 10.16
C ALA A 195 1.52 -5.00 10.29
N TRP A 196 2.24 -4.06 10.93
CA TRP A 196 3.66 -4.20 11.20
C TRP A 196 3.99 -5.36 12.14
N GLN A 197 3.19 -5.55 13.18
CA GLN A 197 3.37 -6.66 14.11
C GLN A 197 3.22 -8.02 13.41
N SER A 198 2.29 -8.12 12.46
CA SER A 198 2.10 -9.35 11.68
C SER A 198 3.35 -9.74 10.86
N VAL A 199 4.12 -8.77 10.36
CA VAL A 199 5.38 -9.01 9.63
C VAL A 199 6.45 -9.56 10.56
N ALA A 200 6.55 -8.99 11.76
CA ALA A 200 7.47 -9.48 12.78
C ALA A 200 7.12 -10.90 13.25
N ASN A 201 5.83 -11.17 13.44
CA ASN A 201 5.35 -12.50 13.81
C ASN A 201 5.64 -13.53 12.69
N TYR A 202 5.33 -13.20 11.44
CA TYR A 202 5.65 -14.05 10.29
C TYR A 202 7.14 -14.36 10.21
N HIS A 203 8.00 -13.37 10.50
CA HIS A 203 9.44 -13.58 10.52
C HIS A 203 9.87 -14.59 11.58
N GLN A 204 9.33 -14.50 12.79
CA GLN A 204 9.62 -15.47 13.85
C GLN A 204 9.11 -16.87 13.46
N GLU A 205 7.88 -16.98 12.96
CA GLU A 205 7.31 -18.25 12.50
C GLU A 205 8.14 -18.87 11.36
N PHE A 206 8.68 -18.03 10.46
CA PHE A 206 9.59 -18.47 9.40
C PHE A 206 10.86 -19.08 9.99
N ILE A 207 11.50 -18.41 10.97
CA ILE A 207 12.69 -18.94 11.65
C ILE A 207 12.35 -20.25 12.37
N ASP A 208 11.22 -20.33 13.05
CA ASP A 208 10.82 -21.53 13.80
C ASP A 208 10.62 -22.74 12.87
N PHE A 209 10.08 -22.52 11.65
CA PHE A 209 9.86 -23.59 10.68
C PHE A 209 11.10 -23.94 9.85
N PHE A 210 11.83 -22.94 9.35
CA PHE A 210 12.98 -23.13 8.46
C PHE A 210 14.32 -23.29 9.21
N GLY A 211 14.36 -22.94 10.49
CA GLY A 211 15.54 -22.97 11.36
C GLY A 211 16.50 -21.80 11.15
N ASN A 212 16.24 -20.91 10.19
CA ASN A 212 17.09 -19.77 9.86
C ASN A 212 16.26 -18.67 9.16
N GLU A 213 16.72 -17.42 9.22
CA GLU A 213 16.14 -16.28 8.50
C GLU A 213 16.43 -16.32 6.99
N GLU A 214 17.45 -17.08 6.59
CA GLU A 214 17.89 -17.27 5.21
C GLU A 214 17.99 -18.76 4.90
N VAL A 215 17.32 -19.20 3.83
CA VAL A 215 17.41 -20.57 3.33
C VAL A 215 17.53 -20.59 1.82
N THR A 216 18.38 -21.49 1.32
CA THR A 216 18.63 -21.65 -0.11
C THR A 216 18.34 -23.09 -0.52
N MET A 217 17.44 -23.27 -1.50
CA MET A 217 17.09 -24.60 -2.01
C MET A 217 16.51 -24.51 -3.43
N PRO A 218 16.34 -25.63 -4.15
CA PRO A 218 15.66 -25.63 -5.45
C PRO A 218 14.24 -25.08 -5.36
N GLY A 219 13.81 -24.33 -6.38
CA GLY A 219 12.52 -23.64 -6.39
C GLY A 219 11.32 -24.56 -6.18
N TYR A 220 11.38 -25.79 -6.71
CA TYR A 220 10.34 -26.80 -6.50
C TYR A 220 10.24 -27.24 -5.03
N GLN A 221 11.40 -27.42 -4.36
CA GLN A 221 11.45 -27.78 -2.94
C GLN A 221 10.97 -26.63 -2.07
N LEU A 222 11.41 -25.40 -2.39
CA LEU A 222 10.97 -24.20 -1.70
C LEU A 222 9.45 -24.02 -1.80
N ASN A 223 8.86 -24.22 -2.98
CA ASN A 223 7.42 -24.14 -3.16
C ASN A 223 6.66 -25.15 -2.28
N LYS A 224 7.17 -26.38 -2.16
CA LYS A 224 6.58 -27.39 -1.26
C LYS A 224 6.69 -26.95 0.20
N LYS A 225 7.86 -26.46 0.62
CA LYS A 225 8.10 -26.00 2.00
C LYS A 225 7.28 -24.78 2.37
N VAL A 226 7.10 -23.83 1.46
CA VAL A 226 6.23 -22.67 1.68
C VAL A 226 4.77 -23.10 1.81
N ALA A 227 4.31 -24.07 1.02
CA ALA A 227 2.96 -24.61 1.18
C ALA A 227 2.76 -25.31 2.55
N GLU A 228 3.70 -26.15 2.97
CA GLU A 228 3.72 -26.78 4.30
C GLU A 228 3.70 -25.71 5.41
N PHE A 229 4.50 -24.66 5.27
CA PHE A 229 4.56 -23.57 6.23
C PHE A 229 3.22 -22.82 6.32
N GLN A 230 2.62 -22.46 5.19
CA GLN A 230 1.31 -21.78 5.15
C GLN A 230 0.19 -22.61 5.80
N GLU A 231 0.22 -23.94 5.65
CA GLU A 231 -0.74 -24.84 6.28
C GLU A 231 -0.60 -24.80 7.82
N ILE A 232 0.63 -24.85 8.34
CA ILE A 232 0.90 -24.72 9.78
C ILE A 232 0.42 -23.37 10.31
N LEU A 233 0.70 -22.28 9.61
CA LEU A 233 0.23 -20.94 10.02
C LEU A 233 -1.30 -20.88 10.08
N THR A 234 -1.96 -21.49 9.10
CA THR A 234 -3.42 -21.53 9.04
C THR A 234 -3.99 -22.31 10.23
N GLN A 235 -3.43 -23.48 10.53
CA GLN A 235 -3.83 -24.29 11.69
C GLN A 235 -3.62 -23.54 13.01
N GLN A 236 -2.45 -22.92 13.20
CA GLN A 236 -2.17 -22.13 14.41
C GLN A 236 -3.16 -20.98 14.59
N ARG A 237 -3.56 -20.31 13.51
CA ARG A 237 -4.58 -19.24 13.55
C ARG A 237 -5.96 -19.77 13.90
N LEU A 238 -6.37 -20.90 13.31
CA LEU A 238 -7.66 -21.54 13.62
C LEU A 238 -7.72 -21.94 15.10
N LYS A 239 -6.65 -22.56 15.61
CA LYS A 239 -6.52 -22.92 17.01
C LYS A 239 -6.55 -21.70 17.94
N ALA A 240 -5.83 -20.63 17.60
CA ALA A 240 -5.84 -19.39 18.36
C ALA A 240 -7.22 -18.70 18.36
N ALA A 241 -8.00 -18.90 17.29
CA ALA A 241 -9.40 -18.46 17.20
C ALA A 241 -10.39 -19.38 17.92
N GLY A 242 -9.92 -20.45 18.59
CA GLY A 242 -10.77 -21.40 19.30
C GLY A 242 -11.56 -22.34 18.39
N VAL A 243 -11.20 -22.44 17.11
CA VAL A 243 -11.83 -23.37 16.15
C VAL A 243 -11.30 -24.78 16.41
N ASP A 244 -12.21 -25.70 16.72
CA ASP A 244 -11.90 -27.11 16.96
C ASP A 244 -11.58 -27.83 15.64
N GLU A 245 -10.34 -28.29 15.49
CA GLU A 245 -9.84 -28.99 14.30
C GLU A 245 -10.52 -30.36 14.06
N SER A 246 -11.27 -30.88 15.03
CA SER A 246 -11.99 -32.14 14.92
C SER A 246 -13.41 -32.01 14.33
N LYS A 247 -13.90 -30.78 14.14
CA LYS A 247 -15.28 -30.52 13.69
C LYS A 247 -15.36 -30.10 12.23
N SER A 248 -16.34 -30.65 11.53
CA SER A 248 -16.74 -30.25 10.19
C SER A 248 -17.36 -28.85 10.18
N LEU A 249 -17.31 -28.17 9.03
CA LEU A 249 -17.94 -26.85 8.82
C LEU A 249 -19.43 -26.83 9.19
N SER A 250 -20.13 -27.96 8.98
CA SER A 250 -21.52 -28.17 9.38
C SER A 250 -21.71 -28.19 10.90
N GLU A 251 -20.84 -28.88 11.63
CA GLU A 251 -20.92 -28.96 13.11
C GLU A 251 -20.61 -27.60 13.76
N LEU A 252 -19.70 -26.83 13.16
CA LEU A 252 -19.40 -25.46 13.60
C LEU A 252 -20.56 -24.47 13.34
N ALA A 253 -21.33 -24.67 12.26
CA ALA A 253 -22.51 -23.84 11.95
C ALA A 253 -23.69 -24.15 12.89
N GLU A 254 -23.87 -25.43 13.25
CA GLU A 254 -24.89 -25.90 14.18
C GLU A 254 -24.63 -25.38 15.61
N GLU A 255 -23.37 -25.40 16.08
CA GLU A 255 -22.97 -24.83 17.37
C GLU A 255 -23.12 -23.30 17.45
N ALA A 256 -23.00 -22.61 16.31
CA ALA A 256 -23.23 -21.17 16.21
C ALA A 256 -24.73 -20.80 16.11
N GLY A 257 -25.63 -21.78 16.12
CA GLY A 257 -27.08 -21.57 16.05
C GLY A 257 -27.59 -21.14 14.67
N VAL A 258 -26.83 -21.38 13.61
CA VAL A 258 -27.23 -21.07 12.23
C VAL A 258 -27.96 -22.29 11.66
N GLY A 259 -29.27 -22.15 11.40
CA GLY A 259 -30.11 -23.24 10.88
C GLY A 259 -29.92 -23.48 9.39
N ASP A 260 -30.12 -24.73 8.93
CA ASP A 260 -29.97 -25.15 7.53
C ASP A 260 -30.73 -24.28 6.53
N GLU A 261 -31.90 -23.76 6.91
CA GLU A 261 -32.72 -22.88 6.07
C GLU A 261 -32.08 -21.49 5.85
N GLU A 262 -31.32 -20.98 6.83
CA GLU A 262 -30.58 -19.71 6.73
C GLU A 262 -29.35 -19.86 5.83
N ILE A 263 -28.70 -21.03 5.89
CA ILE A 263 -27.60 -21.42 5.01
C ILE A 263 -28.10 -21.57 3.57
N GLU A 264 -29.28 -22.16 3.36
CA GLU A 264 -29.86 -22.39 2.04
C GLU A 264 -30.42 -21.11 1.41
N ALA A 265 -31.04 -20.21 2.20
CA ALA A 265 -31.49 -18.90 1.75
C ALA A 265 -30.31 -18.02 1.31
N ALA A 266 -29.23 -18.01 2.10
CA ALA A 266 -27.98 -17.34 1.77
C ALA A 266 -27.30 -17.94 0.53
N ALA A 267 -27.32 -19.27 0.36
CA ALA A 267 -26.77 -19.94 -0.82
C ALA A 267 -27.56 -19.66 -2.12
N LYS A 268 -28.88 -19.46 -2.02
CA LYS A 268 -29.77 -19.10 -3.14
C LYS A 268 -29.64 -17.65 -3.59
N GLU A 269 -29.42 -16.72 -2.66
CA GLU A 269 -29.24 -15.30 -2.98
C GLU A 269 -27.82 -14.99 -3.49
N ALA A 270 -26.80 -15.71 -2.99
CA ALA A 270 -25.40 -15.48 -3.33
C ALA A 270 -24.86 -16.29 -4.52
N GLY A 271 -25.58 -17.31 -5.00
CA GLY A 271 -25.10 -18.15 -6.10
C GLY A 271 -23.76 -18.83 -5.77
N ALA A 272 -23.84 -19.94 -5.03
CA ALA A 272 -22.75 -20.90 -4.80
C ALA A 272 -21.39 -20.30 -4.39
N ASP A 273 -21.30 -19.78 -3.17
CA ASP A 273 -20.17 -20.02 -2.23
C ASP A 273 -20.52 -19.47 -0.83
N SER A 274 -20.68 -20.36 0.16
CA SER A 274 -21.25 -20.05 1.49
C SER A 274 -20.22 -19.87 2.62
N GLN A 275 -18.96 -19.59 2.30
CA GLN A 275 -17.96 -19.24 3.33
C GLN A 275 -18.04 -17.78 3.81
N ALA A 276 -18.79 -16.92 3.13
CA ALA A 276 -18.72 -15.47 3.34
C ALA A 276 -19.57 -14.93 4.50
N ILE A 277 -20.54 -15.66 5.04
CA ILE A 277 -21.58 -15.03 5.88
C ILE A 277 -21.37 -15.25 7.38
N SER A 278 -20.73 -16.33 7.82
CA SER A 278 -20.43 -16.53 9.26
C SER A 278 -19.32 -15.61 9.80
N GLN A 279 -18.58 -14.93 8.93
CA GLN A 279 -17.60 -13.90 9.33
C GLN A 279 -18.21 -12.50 9.53
N ILE A 280 -19.45 -12.26 9.07
CA ILE A 280 -19.97 -10.89 8.91
C ILE A 280 -20.71 -10.36 10.15
N LEU A 281 -21.10 -11.19 11.14
CA LEU A 281 -21.99 -10.74 12.22
C LEU A 281 -21.53 -11.02 13.66
N ALA A 282 -20.35 -11.62 13.89
CA ALA A 282 -19.83 -11.89 15.24
C ALA A 282 -18.45 -11.24 15.48
N ASP A 283 -18.44 -9.89 15.52
CA ASP A 283 -17.81 -9.13 16.60
C ASP A 283 -17.95 -7.62 16.33
N LYS A 284 -18.73 -6.94 17.17
CA LYS A 284 -18.60 -5.50 17.34
C LYS A 284 -17.28 -5.24 18.07
N SER A 285 -16.42 -4.43 17.47
CA SER A 285 -15.10 -3.95 17.95
C SER A 285 -13.90 -4.86 17.66
N LYS A 286 -13.39 -4.71 16.42
CA LYS A 286 -11.99 -4.74 15.94
C LYS A 286 -12.04 -5.27 14.51
N THR A 287 -11.63 -4.45 13.55
CA THR A 287 -11.42 -4.90 12.16
C THR A 287 -10.43 -6.05 12.20
N LYS A 288 -10.89 -7.30 12.02
CA LYS A 288 -10.01 -8.47 12.08
C LYS A 288 -9.05 -8.42 10.89
N MET A 289 -7.74 -8.50 11.17
CA MET A 289 -6.66 -8.46 10.19
C MET A 289 -6.31 -9.89 9.75
N VAL A 290 -6.07 -10.10 8.45
CA VAL A 290 -5.73 -11.40 7.86
C VAL A 290 -4.46 -11.28 7.04
N ALA A 291 -3.50 -12.17 7.29
CA ALA A 291 -2.29 -12.28 6.51
C ALA A 291 -2.56 -12.96 5.16
N PRO A 292 -2.10 -12.37 4.04
CA PRO A 292 -2.30 -12.95 2.71
C PRO A 292 -1.53 -14.27 2.57
N LYS A 293 -2.02 -15.11 1.65
CA LYS A 293 -1.32 -16.35 1.28
C LYS A 293 -0.05 -16.00 0.52
N VAL A 294 1.07 -16.59 0.94
CA VAL A 294 2.32 -16.50 0.18
C VAL A 294 2.37 -17.65 -0.82
N GLU A 295 2.44 -17.31 -2.10
CA GLU A 295 2.68 -18.27 -3.17
C GLU A 295 3.93 -17.90 -3.96
N LEU A 296 4.75 -18.89 -4.31
CA LEU A 296 5.87 -18.65 -5.21
C LEU A 296 5.37 -18.40 -6.64
N PRO A 297 5.85 -17.35 -7.32
CA PRO A 297 5.66 -17.18 -8.77
C PRO A 297 6.16 -18.37 -9.59
N ALA A 298 5.54 -18.60 -10.77
CA ALA A 298 5.78 -19.79 -11.59
C ALA A 298 7.23 -19.94 -12.09
N ASP A 299 7.90 -18.82 -12.33
CA ASP A 299 9.33 -18.72 -12.66
C ASP A 299 10.20 -19.18 -11.47
N LEU A 300 9.88 -18.76 -10.24
CA LEU A 300 10.60 -19.18 -9.04
C LEU A 300 10.38 -20.66 -8.72
N LYS A 301 9.19 -21.22 -8.98
CA LYS A 301 8.93 -22.67 -8.80
C LYS A 301 9.85 -23.55 -9.64
N LYS A 302 10.33 -23.04 -10.78
CA LYS A 302 11.18 -23.77 -11.74
C LYS A 302 12.65 -23.38 -11.64
N ALA A 303 13.00 -22.40 -10.81
CA ALA A 303 14.37 -21.98 -10.65
C ALA A 303 15.20 -23.11 -10.03
N GLU A 304 16.41 -23.30 -10.54
CA GLU A 304 17.36 -24.31 -10.05
C GLU A 304 17.68 -24.08 -8.57
N GLN A 305 17.69 -22.82 -8.15
CA GLN A 305 17.94 -22.42 -6.79
C GLN A 305 17.22 -21.10 -6.51
N VAL A 306 16.69 -20.96 -5.30
CA VAL A 306 16.10 -19.73 -4.78
C VAL A 306 16.56 -19.56 -3.34
N THR A 307 17.04 -18.36 -3.01
CA THR A 307 17.28 -17.97 -1.63
C THR A 307 16.05 -17.23 -1.11
N ALA A 308 15.39 -17.79 -0.09
CA ALA A 308 14.32 -17.14 0.64
C ALA A 308 14.90 -16.46 1.89
N ILE A 309 14.65 -15.17 2.04
CA ILE A 309 15.09 -14.38 3.20
C ILE A 309 13.87 -13.76 3.86
N SER A 310 13.78 -13.86 5.18
CA SER A 310 12.75 -13.26 5.99
C SER A 310 13.34 -12.19 6.90
N HIS A 311 12.67 -11.03 7.01
CA HIS A 311 13.07 -9.94 7.88
C HIS A 311 11.85 -9.31 8.57
N PRO A 312 11.92 -8.93 9.86
CA PRO A 312 10.77 -8.42 10.62
C PRO A 312 10.26 -7.03 10.18
N ARG A 313 10.83 -6.45 9.13
CA ARG A 313 10.56 -5.08 8.64
C ARG A 313 10.60 -5.00 7.12
N TRP A 314 11.55 -5.69 6.48
CA TRP A 314 11.65 -5.76 5.02
C TRP A 314 10.79 -6.88 4.41
N GLY A 315 10.14 -7.69 5.26
CA GLY A 315 9.25 -8.76 4.84
C GLY A 315 10.00 -9.97 4.31
N GLN A 316 9.37 -10.68 3.38
CA GLN A 316 9.94 -11.86 2.74
C GLN A 316 10.43 -11.54 1.34
N MET A 317 11.61 -12.05 1.00
CA MET A 317 12.27 -11.88 -0.29
C MET A 317 12.59 -13.26 -0.87
N PHE A 318 12.35 -13.42 -2.17
CA PHE A 318 12.75 -14.62 -2.92
C PHE A 318 13.72 -14.22 -4.02
N LEU A 319 14.96 -14.70 -3.92
CA LEU A 319 16.07 -14.25 -4.75
C LEU A 319 16.65 -15.44 -5.54
N PRO A 320 16.24 -15.63 -6.81
CA PRO A 320 16.70 -16.76 -7.63
C PRO A 320 18.18 -16.66 -8.05
N THR A 321 18.78 -15.48 -7.92
CA THR A 321 20.16 -15.22 -8.36
C THR A 321 21.08 -14.80 -7.22
N TYR A 322 20.64 -14.92 -5.96
CA TYR A 322 21.43 -14.48 -4.79
C TYR A 322 22.74 -15.22 -4.65
N THR A 323 22.72 -16.55 -4.77
CA THR A 323 23.93 -17.37 -4.73
C THR A 323 24.92 -16.96 -5.81
N LYS A 324 24.43 -16.72 -7.05
CA LYS A 324 25.28 -16.25 -8.16
C LYS A 324 25.90 -14.88 -7.88
N PHE A 325 25.17 -14.00 -7.19
CA PHE A 325 25.71 -12.70 -6.79
C PHE A 325 26.77 -12.84 -5.70
N VAL A 326 26.55 -13.72 -4.73
CA VAL A 326 27.55 -14.03 -3.69
C VAL A 326 28.81 -14.65 -4.31
N GLU A 327 28.66 -15.64 -5.20
CA GLU A 327 29.76 -16.25 -5.95
C GLU A 327 30.54 -15.22 -6.79
N LEU A 328 29.87 -14.21 -7.32
CA LEU A 328 30.51 -13.08 -8.01
C LEU A 328 31.37 -12.26 -7.06
N LEU A 329 30.88 -11.98 -5.85
CA LEU A 329 31.64 -11.23 -4.84
C LEU A 329 32.80 -12.04 -4.25
N GLU A 330 32.69 -13.36 -4.21
CA GLU A 330 33.74 -14.25 -3.69
C GLU A 330 34.86 -14.54 -4.69
N ALA A 331 34.61 -14.34 -5.99
CA ALA A 331 35.60 -14.59 -7.04
C ALA A 331 36.78 -13.61 -7.00
N GLU A 332 38.00 -14.14 -7.20
CA GLU A 332 39.22 -13.32 -7.32
C GLU A 332 39.15 -12.35 -8.52
N ASP A 333 38.66 -12.85 -9.66
CA ASP A 333 38.34 -12.06 -10.85
C ASP A 333 36.86 -12.20 -11.22
N TRP A 334 36.02 -11.43 -10.55
CA TRP A 334 34.58 -11.42 -10.80
C TRP A 334 34.20 -11.11 -12.27
N ARG A 335 35.07 -10.43 -13.03
CA ARG A 335 34.80 -10.10 -14.45
C ARG A 335 34.92 -11.32 -15.36
N SER A 336 35.58 -12.39 -14.92
CA SER A 336 35.68 -13.63 -15.69
C SER A 336 34.37 -14.43 -15.65
N GLN A 337 33.43 -14.09 -14.76
CA GLN A 337 32.13 -14.74 -14.69
C GLN A 337 31.21 -14.23 -15.80
N GLU A 338 30.58 -15.17 -16.51
CA GLU A 338 29.67 -14.85 -17.61
C GLU A 338 28.48 -14.01 -17.11
N GLY A 339 28.29 -12.84 -17.72
CA GLY A 339 27.15 -11.97 -17.40
C GLY A 339 27.26 -11.19 -16.09
N ALA A 340 28.44 -11.15 -15.46
CA ALA A 340 28.65 -10.50 -14.17
C ALA A 340 28.14 -9.03 -14.10
N GLU A 341 28.51 -8.19 -15.07
CA GLU A 341 28.04 -6.80 -15.11
C GLU A 341 26.52 -6.69 -15.27
N LYS A 342 25.92 -7.57 -16.09
CA LYS A 342 24.46 -7.62 -16.27
C LYS A 342 23.76 -8.00 -14.98
N LEU A 343 24.35 -8.92 -14.20
CA LEU A 343 23.83 -9.33 -12.91
C LEU A 343 23.86 -8.16 -11.91
N VAL A 344 24.94 -7.38 -11.86
CA VAL A 344 25.04 -6.19 -11.01
C VAL A 344 23.99 -5.14 -11.39
N LYS A 345 23.86 -4.83 -12.69
CA LYS A 345 22.83 -3.90 -13.19
C LYS A 345 21.42 -4.39 -12.86
N TYR A 346 21.16 -5.68 -13.03
CA TYR A 346 19.87 -6.30 -12.65
C TYR A 346 19.58 -6.12 -11.15
N TYR A 347 20.57 -6.25 -10.26
CA TYR A 347 20.38 -6.01 -8.82
C TYR A 347 20.06 -4.55 -8.50
N LEU A 348 20.66 -3.61 -9.22
CA LEU A 348 20.40 -2.18 -9.07
C LEU A 348 18.99 -1.84 -9.58
N GLU A 349 18.61 -2.33 -10.75
CA GLU A 349 17.35 -1.98 -11.41
C GLU A 349 16.12 -2.73 -10.85
N ASN A 350 16.30 -3.96 -10.33
CA ASN A 350 15.16 -4.75 -9.87
C ASN A 350 14.65 -4.29 -8.50
N ALA A 351 13.40 -3.82 -8.46
CA ALA A 351 12.72 -3.36 -7.25
C ALA A 351 12.51 -4.46 -6.20
N THR A 352 12.46 -5.75 -6.58
CA THR A 352 12.34 -6.85 -5.62
C THR A 352 13.60 -7.07 -4.79
N ILE A 353 14.74 -6.53 -5.24
CA ILE A 353 16.01 -6.54 -4.54
C ILE A 353 16.09 -5.22 -3.76
N ASN A 354 15.52 -5.24 -2.57
CA ASN A 354 15.39 -4.07 -1.72
C ASN A 354 16.71 -3.68 -1.04
N THR A 355 16.69 -2.53 -0.35
CA THR A 355 17.86 -1.95 0.34
C THR A 355 18.46 -2.89 1.39
N PHE A 356 17.66 -3.70 2.07
CA PHE A 356 18.19 -4.67 3.04
C PHE A 356 19.15 -5.69 2.42
N ILE A 357 18.86 -6.18 1.21
CA ILE A 357 19.76 -7.11 0.52
C ILE A 357 21.11 -6.45 0.23
N TRP A 358 21.10 -5.19 -0.23
CA TRP A 358 22.32 -4.42 -0.45
C TRP A 358 23.11 -4.16 0.84
N GLN A 359 22.43 -3.79 1.93
CA GLN A 359 23.05 -3.60 3.23
C GLN A 359 23.66 -4.91 3.76
N LYS A 360 22.98 -6.04 3.56
CA LYS A 360 23.50 -7.36 3.93
C LYS A 360 24.76 -7.72 3.15
N LEU A 361 24.74 -7.55 1.83
CA LEU A 361 25.91 -7.78 0.97
C LEU A 361 27.07 -6.83 1.32
N ALA A 362 26.78 -5.57 1.62
CA ALA A 362 27.78 -4.58 2.03
C ALA A 362 28.48 -4.95 3.34
N ARG A 363 27.72 -5.50 4.31
CA ARG A 363 28.29 -5.98 5.58
C ARG A 363 29.15 -7.23 5.40
N GLN A 364 28.75 -8.14 4.53
CA GLN A 364 29.44 -9.42 4.32
C GLN A 364 30.66 -9.30 3.39
N TYR A 365 30.57 -8.46 2.36
CA TYR A 365 31.56 -8.32 1.29
C TYR A 365 31.92 -6.85 0.99
N PRO A 366 32.32 -6.04 2.00
CA PRO A 366 32.45 -4.59 1.83
C PRO A 366 33.44 -4.19 0.73
N LYS A 367 34.62 -4.81 0.72
CA LYS A 367 35.68 -4.46 -0.25
C LYS A 367 35.36 -4.92 -1.66
N GLN A 368 34.77 -6.11 -1.79
CA GLN A 368 34.45 -6.72 -3.08
C GLN A 368 33.28 -5.98 -3.71
N LEU A 369 32.23 -5.70 -2.94
CA LEU A 369 31.07 -4.94 -3.41
C LEU A 369 31.47 -3.53 -3.84
N GLU A 370 32.30 -2.83 -3.07
CA GLU A 370 32.81 -1.51 -3.44
C GLU A 370 33.54 -1.54 -4.78
N LYS A 371 34.48 -2.48 -4.96
CA LYS A 371 35.26 -2.64 -6.21
C LYS A 371 34.38 -2.97 -7.42
N VAL A 372 33.37 -3.82 -7.23
CA VAL A 372 32.40 -4.17 -8.27
C VAL A 372 31.60 -2.93 -8.67
N LEU A 373 31.05 -2.19 -7.70
CA LEU A 373 30.26 -0.97 -7.96
C LEU A 373 31.10 0.14 -8.60
N GLN A 374 32.33 0.40 -8.11
CA GLN A 374 33.26 1.36 -8.71
C GLN A 374 33.48 1.07 -10.21
N THR A 375 33.61 -0.21 -10.56
CA THR A 375 33.80 -0.63 -11.95
C THR A 375 32.50 -0.49 -12.76
N VAL A 376 31.42 -1.13 -12.33
CA VAL A 376 30.18 -1.24 -13.11
C VAL A 376 29.51 0.12 -13.32
N LEU A 377 29.65 1.02 -12.35
CA LEU A 377 29.12 2.38 -12.41
C LEU A 377 30.10 3.38 -13.05
N GLU A 378 31.33 2.95 -13.36
CA GLU A 378 32.42 3.84 -13.80
C GLU A 378 32.70 5.00 -12.82
N ARG A 379 32.55 4.73 -11.51
CA ARG A 379 32.73 5.69 -10.41
C ARG A 379 33.93 5.27 -9.53
N PRO A 380 35.19 5.55 -9.92
CA PRO A 380 36.38 5.07 -9.19
C PRO A 380 36.54 5.64 -7.78
N GLN A 381 35.85 6.74 -7.46
CA GLN A 381 35.85 7.36 -6.13
C GLN A 381 34.67 6.91 -5.27
N PHE A 382 33.81 6.01 -5.77
CA PHE A 382 32.67 5.48 -5.02
C PHE A 382 33.15 4.80 -3.74
N LYS A 383 32.58 5.20 -2.60
CA LYS A 383 32.83 4.61 -1.29
C LYS A 383 31.55 3.97 -0.78
N LEU A 384 31.62 2.69 -0.45
CA LEU A 384 30.43 1.94 -0.06
C LEU A 384 29.73 2.54 1.17
N ASP A 385 30.51 2.99 2.16
CA ASP A 385 29.98 3.52 3.43
C ASP A 385 29.20 4.84 3.27
N SER A 386 29.56 5.70 2.31
CA SER A 386 28.91 7.02 2.11
C SER A 386 27.97 7.06 0.92
N ASP A 387 28.23 6.25 -0.12
CA ASP A 387 27.60 6.43 -1.42
C ASP A 387 26.57 5.34 -1.74
N LEU A 388 26.46 4.29 -0.93
CA LEU A 388 25.48 3.23 -1.15
C LEU A 388 24.04 3.73 -1.07
N GLU A 389 23.65 4.44 -0.01
CA GLU A 389 22.28 4.94 0.12
C GLU A 389 21.90 5.93 -0.99
N PRO A 390 22.72 6.95 -1.33
CA PRO A 390 22.45 7.81 -2.49
C PRO A 390 22.31 7.03 -3.81
N LEU A 391 23.14 5.99 -4.01
CA LEU A 391 23.03 5.12 -5.17
C LEU A 391 21.70 4.35 -5.18
N LEU A 392 21.29 3.77 -4.06
CA LEU A 392 20.02 3.03 -3.99
C LEU A 392 18.81 3.96 -4.25
N GLN A 393 18.87 5.22 -3.78
CA GLN A 393 17.87 6.24 -4.10
C GLN A 393 17.83 6.59 -5.60
N GLU A 394 18.99 6.69 -6.28
CA GLU A 394 19.09 6.91 -7.73
C GLU A 394 18.32 5.82 -8.52
N TYR A 395 18.31 4.58 -7.99
CA TYR A 395 17.59 3.45 -8.55
C TYR A 395 16.18 3.23 -7.95
N ASN A 396 15.60 4.26 -7.31
CA ASN A 396 14.25 4.26 -6.73
C ASN A 396 14.02 3.17 -5.68
N LYS A 397 15.06 2.78 -4.94
CA LYS A 397 14.92 1.84 -3.83
C LYS A 397 14.63 2.63 -2.53
N PRO A 398 13.62 2.21 -1.74
CA PRO A 398 13.32 2.88 -0.49
C PRO A 398 14.45 2.62 0.52
N ILE A 399 14.91 3.67 1.21
CA ILE A 399 15.95 3.54 2.25
C ILE A 399 15.37 3.05 3.57
N GLU A 400 14.10 3.38 3.83
CA GLU A 400 13.36 2.87 4.98
C GLU A 400 12.43 1.72 4.59
N PRO A 401 12.13 0.79 5.50
CA PRO A 401 11.18 -0.28 5.24
C PRO A 401 9.77 0.27 5.05
N GLU A 402 9.15 -0.06 3.92
CA GLU A 402 7.73 0.14 3.67
C GLU A 402 6.94 -1.12 4.08
N LEU A 403 5.64 -0.98 4.36
CA LEU A 403 4.80 -2.10 4.80
C LEU A 403 4.82 -3.23 3.75
N PRO A 404 5.40 -4.42 4.06
CA PRO A 404 5.57 -5.48 3.08
C PRO A 404 4.26 -6.11 2.62
N GLU A 405 4.28 -6.74 1.45
CA GLU A 405 3.12 -7.49 0.89
C GLU A 405 2.61 -8.60 1.81
N ILE A 406 3.48 -9.17 2.65
CA ILE A 406 3.10 -10.23 3.60
C ILE A 406 2.36 -9.70 4.84
N ALA A 407 2.29 -8.39 5.02
CA ALA A 407 1.58 -7.80 6.15
C ALA A 407 0.09 -8.13 6.10
N SER A 408 -0.49 -8.38 7.27
CA SER A 408 -1.93 -8.56 7.41
C SER A 408 -2.68 -7.33 6.94
N VAL A 409 -3.83 -7.55 6.31
CA VAL A 409 -4.76 -6.52 5.85
C VAL A 409 -6.13 -6.73 6.48
N PRO A 410 -6.97 -5.70 6.59
CA PRO A 410 -8.36 -5.85 7.00
C PRO A 410 -9.12 -6.94 6.21
N ILE A 411 -9.94 -7.72 6.91
CA ILE A 411 -10.68 -8.85 6.33
C ILE A 411 -11.49 -8.46 5.09
N HIS A 412 -12.12 -7.28 5.07
CA HIS A 412 -12.91 -6.85 3.93
C HIS A 412 -12.05 -6.57 2.68
N LEU A 413 -10.79 -6.14 2.86
CA LEU A 413 -9.84 -6.01 1.77
C LEU A 413 -9.42 -7.38 1.26
N HIS A 414 -9.08 -8.30 2.18
CA HIS A 414 -8.74 -9.68 1.82
C HIS A 414 -9.84 -10.34 0.98
N ASN A 415 -11.09 -10.29 1.46
CA ASN A 415 -12.24 -10.85 0.77
C ASN A 415 -12.45 -10.21 -0.60
N LEU A 416 -12.34 -8.89 -0.70
CA LEU A 416 -12.44 -8.18 -1.99
C LEU A 416 -11.40 -8.67 -3.00
N PHE A 417 -10.14 -8.87 -2.58
CA PHE A 417 -9.08 -9.35 -3.47
C PHE A 417 -9.32 -10.79 -3.92
N GLU A 418 -9.75 -11.69 -3.02
CA GLU A 418 -10.09 -13.07 -3.37
C GLU A 418 -11.25 -13.13 -4.36
N GLU A 419 -12.33 -12.38 -4.12
CA GLU A 419 -13.48 -12.32 -5.00
C GLU A 419 -13.14 -11.72 -6.37
N ALA A 420 -12.34 -10.65 -6.40
CA ALA A 420 -11.87 -10.04 -7.64
C ALA A 420 -11.04 -11.03 -8.47
N PHE A 421 -10.17 -11.81 -7.83
CA PHE A 421 -9.38 -12.85 -8.49
C PHE A 421 -10.28 -13.95 -9.08
N VAL A 422 -11.28 -14.41 -8.33
CA VAL A 422 -12.27 -15.39 -8.81
C VAL A 422 -13.05 -14.87 -10.01
N GLU A 423 -13.51 -13.62 -9.98
CA GLU A 423 -14.29 -13.00 -11.06
C GLU A 423 -13.47 -12.88 -12.36
N VAL A 424 -12.21 -12.44 -12.26
CA VAL A 424 -11.28 -12.37 -13.40
C VAL A 424 -11.05 -13.76 -14.00
N ASN A 425 -10.82 -14.77 -13.17
CA ASN A 425 -10.61 -16.13 -13.65
C ASN A 425 -11.86 -16.75 -14.29
N LYS A 426 -13.05 -16.50 -13.73
CA LYS A 426 -14.35 -16.90 -14.32
C LYS A 426 -14.62 -16.21 -15.66
N SER A 427 -14.18 -14.95 -15.83
CA SER A 427 -14.33 -14.23 -17.09
C SER A 427 -13.41 -14.78 -18.20
N SER A 428 -12.18 -15.18 -17.85
CA SER A 428 -11.21 -15.75 -18.77
C SER A 428 -11.59 -17.17 -19.25
N SER A 429 -12.27 -17.96 -18.42
CA SER A 429 -12.77 -19.29 -18.78
C SER A 429 -14.03 -19.22 -19.67
N LYS A 430 -14.87 -18.18 -19.54
CA LYS A 430 -16.01 -17.94 -20.45
C LYS A 430 -15.60 -17.43 -21.83
N THR A 431 -14.37 -16.95 -22.04
CA THR A 431 -13.90 -16.50 -23.38
C THR A 431 -13.36 -17.64 -24.26
N LYS A 432 -13.27 -18.89 -23.78
CA LYS A 432 -12.94 -20.08 -24.59
C LYS A 432 -14.19 -20.80 -25.14
N GLY A 433 -15.21 -20.04 -25.53
CA GLY A 433 -16.44 -20.55 -26.13
C GLY A 433 -16.91 -19.69 -27.30
N GLY A 434 -16.14 -19.65 -28.39
CA GLY A 434 -16.64 -19.17 -29.67
C GLY A 434 -15.73 -18.19 -30.42
N SER A 435 -14.79 -18.71 -31.20
CA SER A 435 -14.68 -18.31 -32.61
C SER A 435 -13.80 -19.32 -33.38
N LYS A 436 -14.41 -19.98 -34.36
CA LYS A 436 -13.70 -20.72 -35.40
C LYS A 436 -12.95 -19.69 -36.27
N LYS A 437 -11.64 -19.92 -36.43
CA LYS A 437 -10.75 -19.58 -37.56
C LYS A 437 -11.08 -18.33 -38.41
N LYS A 438 -10.11 -17.42 -38.51
CA LYS A 438 -9.42 -17.09 -39.78
C LYS A 438 -8.09 -16.33 -39.53
N THR A 439 -7.01 -16.98 -39.94
CA THR A 439 -5.78 -16.47 -40.59
C THR A 439 -5.49 -14.96 -40.59
N GLY A 440 -4.26 -14.58 -40.20
CA GLY A 440 -3.66 -13.29 -40.61
C GLY A 440 -2.42 -12.86 -39.81
N PHE A 441 -1.25 -13.24 -40.30
CA PHE A 441 0.10 -12.64 -40.18
C PHE A 441 0.34 -11.38 -39.30
N GLY A 442 1.50 -11.37 -38.62
CA GLY A 442 2.39 -10.21 -38.70
C GLY A 442 3.21 -9.83 -37.46
N LEU A 443 4.44 -10.36 -37.37
CA LEU A 443 5.56 -9.76 -36.65
C LEU A 443 5.84 -8.32 -37.13
N LYS A 444 6.28 -7.45 -36.22
CA LYS A 444 7.35 -6.43 -36.40
C LYS A 444 7.73 -5.93 -35.00
N LYS A 445 8.89 -6.34 -34.50
CA LYS A 445 10.22 -5.70 -34.58
C LYS A 445 10.42 -4.69 -33.47
#